data_AF-A0A7C6DQ70-F1
#
_entry.id   AF-A0A7C6DQ70-F1
#
_cell.length_a   1.000
_cell.length_b   1.000
_cell.length_c   1.000
_cell.angle_alpha   90.00
_cell.angle_beta   90.00
_cell.angle_gamma   90.00
#
_symmetry.space_group_name_H-M   'P 1'
#
loop_
_entity.id
_entity.type
_entity.pdbx_description
1 polymer ?
#
loop_
_entity_poly.entity_id
_entity_poly.type
_entity_poly.pdbx_seq_one_letter_code
_entity_poly.pdbx_strand_id
1 'polypeptide(L)'
;MKQAMVDYVKRSKYDNFKTPHEAILPLLKYIPENIKTIWEPTDCEIGSGITEFFTQRNYKVVSTCEDFLSFEPNFYFDAIITNPPFSLKNQFLERAYYYNKFFAFLLPITTLEGVFRHKLFSKYGINLVVFNKRVQFIEGKNGVWFAVGWFFYIPGGQNNKLFFEKLA
;
A
#
# COMPACT_ATOMS: atom_id res chain seq x y z
N MET A 1 -29.29 2.30 -9.87
CA MET A 1 -28.80 2.81 -8.56
C MET A 1 -28.74 1.75 -7.46
N LYS A 2 -29.75 0.87 -7.28
CA LYS A 2 -29.70 -0.18 -6.23
C LYS A 2 -28.68 -1.31 -6.44
N GLN A 3 -28.23 -1.56 -7.67
CA GLN A 3 -27.27 -2.64 -7.96
C GLN A 3 -25.84 -2.33 -7.48
N ALA A 4 -25.39 -1.07 -7.61
CA ALA A 4 -24.05 -0.65 -7.20
C ALA A 4 -23.82 -0.68 -5.67
N MET A 5 -24.89 -0.52 -4.88
CA MET A 5 -24.83 -0.64 -3.42
C MET A 5 -24.76 -2.09 -2.95
N VAL A 6 -25.22 -3.06 -3.77
CA VAL A 6 -25.19 -4.49 -3.42
C VAL A 6 -23.81 -5.09 -3.68
N ASP A 7 -23.08 -4.58 -4.68
CA ASP A 7 -21.69 -5.02 -4.95
C ASP A 7 -20.67 -4.42 -3.96
N TYR A 8 -20.97 -3.26 -3.36
CA TYR A 8 -20.17 -2.68 -2.26
C TYR A 8 -20.11 -3.59 -1.02
N VAL A 9 -21.13 -4.44 -0.83
CA VAL A 9 -21.30 -5.31 0.35
C VAL A 9 -20.54 -6.65 0.25
N LYS A 10 -19.74 -6.87 -0.81
CA LYS A 10 -18.81 -8.01 -0.89
C LYS A 10 -17.33 -7.60 -0.82
N ARG A 11 -16.98 -6.53 -0.10
CA ARG A 11 -15.60 -6.39 0.41
C ARG A 11 -15.28 -7.59 1.29
N SER A 12 -14.15 -8.25 1.07
CA SER A 12 -13.77 -9.38 1.88
C SER A 12 -13.64 -8.90 3.33
N LYS A 13 -13.98 -9.73 4.31
CA LYS A 13 -13.83 -9.42 5.74
C LYS A 13 -12.37 -9.09 6.15
N TYR A 14 -11.43 -9.14 5.21
CA TYR A 14 -10.01 -8.88 5.36
C TYR A 14 -9.54 -7.56 4.74
N ASP A 15 -10.43 -6.79 4.09
CA ASP A 15 -10.03 -5.62 3.29
C ASP A 15 -9.93 -4.31 4.10
N ASN A 16 -10.41 -4.26 5.36
CA ASN A 16 -10.53 -3.02 6.15
C ASN A 16 -9.77 -3.04 7.50
N PHE A 17 -8.71 -3.84 7.68
CA PHE A 17 -7.97 -3.84 8.94
C PHE A 17 -6.92 -2.73 9.02
N LYS A 18 -6.79 -2.10 10.20
CA LYS A 18 -5.75 -1.11 10.46
C LYS A 18 -4.37 -1.77 10.32
N THR A 19 -3.49 -1.15 9.54
CA THR A 19 -2.10 -1.59 9.40
C THR A 19 -1.33 -1.30 10.69
N PRO A 20 -0.75 -2.30 11.37
CA PRO A 20 -0.05 -2.05 12.63
C PRO A 20 1.26 -1.29 12.41
N HIS A 21 1.63 -0.42 13.35
CA HIS A 21 2.85 0.38 13.29
C HIS A 21 4.13 -0.47 13.13
N GLU A 22 4.18 -1.67 13.73
CA GLU A 22 5.30 -2.61 13.57
C GLU A 22 5.53 -3.03 12.11
N ALA A 23 4.49 -3.05 11.28
CA ALA A 23 4.58 -3.37 9.86
C ALA A 23 4.96 -2.16 9.00
N ILE A 24 4.68 -0.93 9.47
CA ILE A 24 5.00 0.30 8.74
C ILE A 24 6.44 0.73 9.02
N LEU A 25 6.93 0.53 10.24
CA LEU A 25 8.26 0.99 10.68
C LEU A 25 9.41 0.58 9.74
N PRO A 26 9.49 -0.67 9.23
CA PRO A 26 10.56 -1.06 8.32
C PRO A 26 10.59 -0.29 7.00
N LEU A 27 9.43 0.19 6.52
CA LEU A 27 9.33 0.94 5.27
C LEU A 27 10.09 2.27 5.31
N LEU A 28 10.19 2.91 6.49
CA LEU A 28 10.79 4.24 6.63
C LEU A 28 12.21 4.35 6.06
N LYS A 29 12.99 3.27 6.12
CA LYS A 29 14.37 3.23 5.61
C LYS A 29 14.46 3.44 4.09
N TYR A 30 13.36 3.21 3.39
CA TYR A 30 13.30 3.18 1.93
C TYR A 30 12.51 4.35 1.33
N ILE A 31 11.92 5.19 2.17
CA ILE A 31 11.23 6.41 1.73
C ILE A 31 12.29 7.46 1.39
N PRO A 32 12.31 8.00 0.16
CA PRO A 32 13.22 9.07 -0.21
C PRO A 32 13.05 10.32 0.68
N GLU A 33 14.15 10.98 1.02
CA GLU A 33 14.16 12.12 1.97
C GLU A 33 13.31 13.32 1.51
N ASN A 34 13.11 13.44 0.20
CA ASN A 34 12.32 14.50 -0.42
C ASN A 34 10.80 14.25 -0.33
N ILE A 35 10.35 13.07 0.11
CA ILE A 35 8.92 12.82 0.34
C ILE A 35 8.48 13.59 1.59
N LYS A 36 7.51 14.49 1.42
CA LYS A 36 6.90 15.26 2.52
C LYS A 36 5.38 15.08 2.59
N THR A 37 4.73 14.90 1.45
CA THR A 37 3.29 14.74 1.32
C THR A 37 2.94 13.34 0.82
N ILE A 38 2.24 12.57 1.64
CA ILE A 38 1.79 11.21 1.36
C ILE A 38 0.29 11.24 1.06
N TRP A 39 -0.11 10.60 -0.02
CA TRP A 39 -1.50 10.27 -0.29
C TRP A 39 -1.81 8.85 0.21
N GLU A 40 -2.77 8.75 1.12
CA GLU A 40 -3.39 7.49 1.56
C GLU A 40 -4.81 7.43 0.92
N PRO A 41 -5.00 6.69 -0.19
CA PRO A 41 -6.26 6.68 -0.94
C PRO A 41 -7.32 5.67 -0.49
N THR A 42 -7.09 4.91 0.59
CA THR A 42 -7.99 3.88 1.10
C THR A 42 -8.45 4.11 2.54
N ASP A 43 -8.09 5.25 3.12
CA ASP A 43 -8.44 5.63 4.48
C ASP A 43 -9.75 6.46 4.49
N CYS A 44 -10.89 5.77 4.53
CA CYS A 44 -12.20 6.41 4.47
C CYS A 44 -12.74 6.93 5.83
N GLU A 45 -12.38 6.30 6.95
CA GLU A 45 -12.98 6.61 8.25
C GLU A 45 -11.96 6.39 9.40
N ILE A 46 -11.50 7.51 9.97
CA ILE A 46 -10.74 7.62 11.22
C ILE A 46 -9.41 6.85 11.22
N GLY A 47 -8.43 7.46 10.55
CA GLY A 47 -7.00 7.27 10.83
C GLY A 47 -6.57 5.82 10.72
N SER A 48 -6.35 5.37 9.48
CA SER A 48 -5.58 4.16 9.23
C SER A 48 -4.27 4.22 10.02
N GLY A 49 -3.74 3.05 10.40
CA GLY A 49 -2.44 3.02 11.07
C GLY A 49 -1.33 3.63 10.21
N ILE A 50 -1.51 3.71 8.89
CA ILE A 50 -0.61 4.43 7.97
C ILE A 50 -0.71 5.94 8.21
N THR A 51 -1.91 6.51 8.13
CA THR A 51 -2.15 7.94 8.35
C THR A 51 -1.67 8.38 9.73
N GLU A 52 -2.00 7.62 10.77
CA GLU A 52 -1.55 7.91 12.14
C GLU A 52 -0.01 7.89 12.23
N PHE A 53 0.61 6.81 11.78
CA PHE A 53 2.05 6.59 11.88
C PHE A 53 2.88 7.70 11.21
N PHE A 54 2.46 8.12 10.01
CA PHE A 54 3.15 9.15 9.24
C PHE A 54 2.87 10.56 9.77
N THR A 55 1.63 10.85 10.19
CA THR A 55 1.29 12.14 10.80
C THR A 55 2.08 12.38 12.09
N GLN A 56 2.23 11.36 12.95
CA GLN A 56 3.06 11.41 14.17
C GLN A 56 4.55 11.67 13.88
N ARG A 57 5.00 11.49 12.64
CA ARG A 57 6.38 11.71 12.17
C ARG A 57 6.52 12.96 11.31
N ASN A 58 5.56 13.88 11.38
CA ASN A 58 5.56 15.18 10.69
C ASN A 58 5.49 15.09 9.16
N TYR A 59 4.99 13.98 8.60
CA TYR A 59 4.58 13.96 7.20
C TYR A 59 3.21 14.64 7.05
N LYS A 60 2.99 15.33 5.93
CA LYS A 60 1.65 15.74 5.54
C LYS A 60 0.96 14.53 4.91
N VAL A 61 -0.10 14.03 5.54
CA VAL A 61 -0.90 12.93 4.98
C VAL A 61 -2.22 13.49 4.46
N VAL A 62 -2.54 13.19 3.20
CA VAL A 62 -3.85 13.45 2.60
C VAL A 62 -4.56 12.12 2.46
N SER A 63 -5.69 11.98 3.13
CA SER A 63 -6.53 10.78 3.09
C SER A 63 -7.79 11.05 2.28
N THR A 64 -8.17 10.11 1.42
CA THR A 64 -9.36 10.23 0.56
C THR A 64 -10.26 9.02 0.72
N CYS A 65 -11.58 9.24 0.63
CA CYS A 65 -12.58 8.16 0.69
C CYS A 65 -13.01 7.70 -0.70
N GLU A 66 -12.64 8.47 -1.72
CA GLU A 66 -12.98 8.25 -3.11
C GLU A 66 -12.26 7.03 -3.68
N ASP A 67 -12.86 6.42 -4.70
CA ASP A 67 -12.28 5.26 -5.36
C ASP A 67 -10.94 5.61 -6.02
N PHE A 68 -9.85 5.08 -5.46
CA PHE A 68 -8.49 5.27 -5.98
C PHE A 68 -8.36 4.93 -7.46
N LEU A 69 -9.24 4.14 -8.08
CA LEU A 69 -9.14 3.77 -9.50
C LEU A 69 -9.80 4.78 -10.45
N SER A 70 -10.66 5.67 -9.94
CA SER A 70 -11.36 6.67 -10.74
C SER A 70 -11.17 8.12 -10.27
N PHE A 71 -10.82 8.34 -9.01
CA PHE A 71 -10.64 9.67 -8.43
C PHE A 71 -9.38 10.36 -8.98
N GLU A 72 -9.53 11.60 -9.46
CA GLU A 72 -8.42 12.46 -9.87
C GLU A 72 -8.06 13.43 -8.73
N PRO A 73 -6.84 13.37 -8.18
CA PRO A 73 -6.45 14.21 -7.07
C PRO A 73 -6.33 15.67 -7.49
N ASN A 74 -7.03 16.55 -6.79
CA ASN A 74 -6.93 18.01 -6.92
C ASN A 74 -5.93 18.62 -5.92
N PHE A 75 -5.06 17.80 -5.35
CA PHE A 75 -4.04 18.16 -4.37
C PHE A 75 -2.67 17.65 -4.79
N TYR A 76 -1.63 18.30 -4.26
CA TYR A 76 -0.26 17.84 -4.42
C TYR A 76 0.04 16.67 -3.49
N PHE A 77 0.82 15.70 -3.97
CA PHE A 77 1.40 14.61 -3.18
C PHE A 77 2.76 14.19 -3.79
N ASP A 78 3.69 13.75 -2.96
CA ASP A 78 4.98 13.20 -3.37
C ASP A 78 4.94 11.69 -3.54
N ALA A 79 4.12 11.03 -2.70
CA ALA A 79 4.08 9.59 -2.56
C ALA A 79 2.64 9.06 -2.43
N ILE A 80 2.43 7.81 -2.84
CA ILE A 80 1.21 7.05 -2.57
C ILE A 80 1.58 5.88 -1.64
N ILE A 81 1.10 5.87 -0.41
CA ILE A 81 1.41 4.80 0.56
C ILE A 81 0.11 4.28 1.13
N THR A 82 -0.15 2.98 0.97
CA THR A 82 -1.45 2.41 1.35
C THR A 82 -1.45 0.91 1.56
N ASN A 83 -2.50 0.40 2.20
CA ASN A 83 -2.82 -1.03 2.29
C ASN A 83 -4.04 -1.30 1.39
N PRO A 84 -3.84 -1.47 0.07
CA PRO A 84 -4.96 -1.50 -0.86
C PRO A 84 -5.79 -2.79 -0.72
N PRO A 85 -7.08 -2.77 -1.13
CA PRO A 85 -7.87 -3.99 -1.21
C PRO A 85 -7.19 -4.99 -2.15
N PHE A 86 -6.89 -6.19 -1.62
CA PHE A 86 -6.04 -7.14 -2.35
C PHE A 86 -6.67 -7.65 -3.64
N SER A 87 -7.99 -7.64 -3.78
CA SER A 87 -8.68 -7.99 -5.02
C SER A 87 -8.38 -7.02 -6.18
N LEU A 88 -7.96 -5.78 -5.88
CA LEU A 88 -7.71 -4.72 -6.87
C LEU A 88 -6.23 -4.40 -7.07
N LYS A 89 -5.32 -5.23 -6.51
CA LYS A 89 -3.87 -4.98 -6.54
C LYS A 89 -3.28 -4.70 -7.93
N ASN A 90 -3.80 -5.33 -8.98
CA ASN A 90 -3.32 -5.13 -10.34
C ASN A 90 -3.61 -3.68 -10.81
N GLN A 91 -4.84 -3.23 -10.65
CA GLN A 91 -5.28 -1.89 -11.02
C GLN A 91 -4.61 -0.82 -10.17
N PHE A 92 -4.43 -1.09 -8.86
CA PHE A 92 -3.69 -0.20 -7.97
C PHE A 92 -2.24 -0.01 -8.42
N LEU A 93 -1.52 -1.11 -8.72
CA LEU A 93 -0.14 -1.05 -9.20
C LEU A 93 -0.03 -0.30 -10.52
N GLU A 94 -0.88 -0.62 -11.50
CA GLU A 94 -0.89 0.06 -12.79
C GLU A 94 -1.10 1.57 -12.65
N ARG A 95 -2.07 1.98 -11.83
CA ARG A 95 -2.34 3.40 -11.58
C ARG A 95 -1.20 4.07 -10.82
N ALA A 96 -0.58 3.40 -9.87
CA ALA A 96 0.56 3.95 -9.14
C ALA A 96 1.77 4.20 -10.05
N TYR A 97 2.06 3.28 -10.99
CA TYR A 97 3.08 3.50 -12.01
C TYR A 97 2.74 4.67 -12.94
N TYR A 98 1.46 4.86 -13.29
CA TYR A 98 1.03 5.98 -14.13
C TYR A 98 1.37 7.35 -13.52
N TYR A 99 1.23 7.51 -12.19
CA TYR A 99 1.60 8.75 -11.51
C TYR A 99 3.12 9.02 -11.51
N ASN A 100 3.95 8.01 -11.79
CA ASN A 100 5.41 8.09 -11.79
C ASN A 100 6.00 8.82 -10.57
N LYS A 101 5.42 8.53 -9.40
CA LYS A 101 5.81 9.02 -8.08
C LYS A 101 6.25 7.84 -7.23
N PHE A 102 6.88 8.11 -6.07
CA PHE A 102 7.14 7.04 -5.12
C PHE A 102 5.82 6.40 -4.71
N PHE A 103 5.76 5.07 -4.68
CA PHE A 103 4.65 4.38 -4.05
C PHE A 103 5.14 3.23 -3.19
N ALA A 104 4.37 2.90 -2.16
CA ALA A 104 4.58 1.71 -1.34
C ALA A 104 3.23 1.10 -0.97
N PHE A 105 3.00 -0.14 -1.38
CA PHE A 105 1.76 -0.89 -1.12
C PHE A 105 2.02 -2.13 -0.29
N LEU A 106 1.26 -2.28 0.78
CA LEU A 106 1.29 -3.49 1.60
C LEU A 106 0.46 -4.56 0.89
N LEU A 107 1.10 -5.59 0.35
CA LEU A 107 0.45 -6.58 -0.49
C LEU A 107 0.91 -8.00 -0.15
N PRO A 108 0.10 -9.05 -0.45
CA PRO A 108 0.52 -10.44 -0.30
C PRO A 108 1.80 -10.73 -1.11
N ILE A 109 2.70 -11.58 -0.59
CA ILE A 109 3.95 -11.94 -1.29
C ILE A 109 3.67 -12.59 -2.66
N THR A 110 2.53 -13.30 -2.81
CA THR A 110 2.05 -13.84 -4.09
C THR A 110 1.80 -12.77 -5.16
N THR A 111 1.85 -11.47 -4.81
CA THR A 111 1.86 -10.37 -5.77
C THR A 111 3.08 -10.43 -6.70
N LEU A 112 4.18 -11.11 -6.33
CA LEU A 112 5.33 -11.29 -7.23
C LEU A 112 5.00 -12.12 -8.49
N GLU A 113 4.03 -13.03 -8.42
CA GLU A 113 3.69 -13.90 -9.54
C GLU A 113 2.61 -13.29 -10.45
N GLY A 114 2.28 -13.95 -11.57
CA GLY A 114 1.16 -13.58 -12.44
C GLY A 114 1.55 -12.73 -13.66
N VAL A 115 0.95 -13.09 -14.81
CA VAL A 115 1.32 -12.56 -16.14
C VAL A 115 1.25 -11.03 -16.22
N PHE A 116 0.19 -10.42 -15.68
CA PHE A 116 0.01 -8.97 -15.72
C PHE A 116 1.09 -8.23 -14.91
N ARG A 117 1.34 -8.70 -13.67
CA ARG A 117 2.33 -8.08 -12.78
C ARG A 117 3.75 -8.31 -13.28
N HIS A 118 4.02 -9.46 -13.88
CA HIS A 118 5.30 -9.71 -14.54
C HIS A 118 5.59 -8.67 -15.64
N LYS A 119 4.60 -8.29 -16.46
CA LYS A 119 4.76 -7.23 -17.47
C LYS A 119 5.07 -5.88 -16.83
N LEU A 120 4.31 -5.49 -15.78
CA LEU A 120 4.55 -4.23 -15.07
C LEU A 120 5.94 -4.18 -14.43
N PHE A 121 6.31 -5.22 -13.67
CA PHE A 121 7.58 -5.27 -12.95
C PHE A 121 8.77 -5.39 -13.90
N SER A 122 8.62 -6.08 -15.03
CA SER A 122 9.69 -6.12 -16.05
C SER A 122 9.88 -4.76 -16.73
N LYS A 123 8.81 -3.99 -16.90
CA LYS A 123 8.85 -2.67 -17.55
C LYS A 123 9.39 -1.58 -16.63
N TYR A 124 8.91 -1.51 -15.40
CA TYR A 124 9.18 -0.41 -14.49
C TYR A 124 10.11 -0.77 -13.33
N GLY A 125 10.19 -2.05 -12.98
CA GLY A 125 10.85 -2.54 -11.78
C GLY A 125 10.01 -2.39 -10.51
N ILE A 126 10.32 -3.20 -9.50
CA ILE A 126 9.67 -3.13 -8.19
C ILE A 126 10.66 -3.55 -7.09
N ASN A 127 10.61 -2.90 -5.94
CA ASN A 127 11.31 -3.33 -4.74
C ASN A 127 10.35 -4.03 -3.77
N LEU A 128 10.90 -4.89 -2.92
CA LEU A 128 10.11 -5.62 -1.93
C LEU A 128 10.82 -5.63 -0.57
N VAL A 129 10.13 -5.16 0.47
CA VAL A 129 10.46 -5.48 1.87
C VAL A 129 9.72 -6.74 2.28
N VAL A 130 10.47 -7.77 2.66
CA VAL A 130 9.97 -9.04 3.21
C VAL A 130 10.18 -9.04 4.72
N PHE A 131 9.12 -9.33 5.45
CA PHE A 131 9.17 -9.41 6.90
C PHE A 131 9.61 -10.79 7.40
N ASN A 132 10.26 -10.83 8.58
CA ASN A 132 10.68 -12.06 9.25
C ASN A 132 9.53 -12.93 9.80
N LYS A 133 8.32 -12.36 9.95
CA LYS A 133 7.10 -13.06 10.40
C LYS A 133 5.87 -12.45 9.72
N ARG A 134 4.73 -13.15 9.76
CA ARG A 134 3.46 -12.64 9.21
C ARG A 134 2.95 -11.47 10.05
N VAL A 135 2.50 -10.41 9.38
CA VAL A 135 1.87 -9.25 10.03
C VAL A 135 0.54 -9.67 10.67
N GLN A 136 0.35 -9.32 11.94
CA GLN A 136 -0.91 -9.56 12.65
C GLN A 136 -1.78 -8.30 12.56
N PHE A 137 -2.83 -8.37 11.74
CA PHE A 137 -3.78 -7.27 11.56
C PHE A 137 -4.92 -7.26 12.60
N ILE A 138 -5.10 -8.35 13.35
CA ILE A 138 -6.17 -8.51 14.35
C ILE A 138 -5.57 -9.06 15.64
N GLU A 139 -5.73 -8.33 16.73
CA GLU A 139 -5.32 -8.77 18.05
C GLU A 139 -6.14 -9.98 18.52
N GLY A 140 -5.48 -10.98 19.12
CA GLY A 140 -6.14 -12.16 19.69
C GLY A 140 -6.71 -13.18 18.68
N LYS A 141 -6.45 -13.04 17.37
CA LYS A 141 -6.76 -14.06 16.37
C LYS A 141 -5.48 -14.59 15.73
N ASN A 142 -5.51 -15.86 15.31
CA ASN A 142 -4.52 -16.38 14.37
C ASN A 142 -4.53 -15.44 13.16
N GLY A 143 -3.42 -14.74 12.92
CA GLY A 143 -3.29 -13.77 11.83
C GLY A 143 -3.70 -14.37 10.48
N VAL A 144 -3.92 -13.51 9.49
CA VAL A 144 -4.19 -13.96 8.12
C VAL A 144 -3.16 -15.01 7.67
N TRP A 145 -3.63 -16.07 7.01
CA TRP A 145 -2.82 -17.25 6.69
C TRP A 145 -1.73 -16.99 5.63
N PHE A 146 -1.72 -15.80 5.02
CA PHE A 146 -0.78 -15.39 4.00
C PHE A 146 0.23 -14.37 4.53
N ALA A 147 1.42 -14.35 3.94
CA ALA A 147 2.43 -13.34 4.21
C ALA A 147 2.21 -12.10 3.33
N VAL A 148 2.45 -10.92 3.89
CA VAL A 148 2.47 -9.64 3.18
C VAL A 148 3.86 -9.02 3.24
N GLY A 149 4.13 -8.07 2.36
CA GLY A 149 5.34 -7.24 2.34
C GLY A 149 5.06 -5.88 1.71
N TRP A 150 5.98 -4.94 1.87
CA TRP A 150 5.88 -3.65 1.18
C TRP A 150 6.47 -3.74 -0.23
N PHE A 151 5.62 -3.67 -1.23
CA PHE A 151 6.00 -3.49 -2.62
C PHE A 151 6.13 -2.01 -2.89
N PHE A 152 7.32 -1.54 -3.27
CA PHE A 152 7.55 -0.12 -3.47
C PHE A 152 8.37 0.17 -4.73
N TYR A 153 8.19 1.37 -5.27
CA TYR A 153 8.85 1.83 -6.49
C TYR A 153 9.45 3.22 -6.25
N ILE A 154 10.67 3.41 -6.76
CA ILE A 154 11.36 4.71 -6.73
C ILE A 154 11.54 5.20 -8.17
N PRO A 155 10.82 6.26 -8.60
CA PRO A 155 10.97 6.80 -9.95
C PRO A 155 12.38 7.34 -10.17
N GLY A 156 13.03 6.90 -11.26
CA GLY A 156 14.43 7.24 -11.55
C GLY A 156 15.46 6.68 -10.58
N GLY A 157 15.04 5.91 -9.58
CA GLY A 157 15.89 5.29 -8.58
C GLY A 157 16.18 3.81 -8.84
N GLN A 158 16.82 3.16 -7.88
CA GLN A 158 17.08 1.73 -7.95
C GLN A 158 15.83 0.92 -7.63
N ASN A 159 15.44 0.05 -8.57
CA ASN A 159 14.34 -0.91 -8.43
C ASN A 159 14.88 -2.34 -8.62
N ASN A 160 14.02 -3.36 -8.42
CA ASN A 160 14.35 -4.78 -8.48
C ASN A 160 15.28 -5.26 -7.35
N LYS A 161 15.05 -4.76 -6.14
CA LYS A 161 15.74 -5.17 -4.92
C LYS A 161 14.82 -5.85 -3.92
N LEU A 162 15.39 -6.78 -3.18
CA LEU A 162 14.75 -7.50 -2.09
C LEU A 162 15.43 -7.13 -0.78
N PHE A 163 14.63 -6.74 0.21
CA PHE A 163 15.09 -6.34 1.52
C PHE A 163 14.43 -7.22 2.57
N PHE A 164 15.21 -7.74 3.51
CA PHE A 164 14.71 -8.55 4.61
C PHE A 164 14.73 -7.73 5.89
N GLU A 165 13.56 -7.55 6.49
CA GLU A 165 13.39 -6.71 7.67
C GLU A 165 12.67 -7.47 8.79
N LYS A 166 12.99 -7.12 10.02
CA LYS A 166 12.25 -7.62 11.18
C LYS A 166 11.06 -6.70 11.44
N LEU A 167 9.89 -7.28 11.70
CA LEU A 167 8.83 -6.52 12.37
C LEU A 167 9.32 -6.12 13.76
N ALA A 168 9.02 -4.88 14.15
CA ALA A 168 9.44 -4.29 15.42
C ALA A 168 8.70 -4.88 16.62
#